data_AF-A0A9C8ZP40-F1
#
_entry.id   AF-A0A9C8ZP40-F1
#
_cell.length_a   1.000
_cell.length_b   1.000
_cell.length_c   1.000
_cell.angle_alpha   90.00
_cell.angle_beta   90.00
_cell.angle_gamma   90.00
#
_symmetry.space_group_name_H-M   'P 1'
#
loop_
_entity.id
_entity.type
_entity.pdbx_description
1 polymer ?
#
loop_
_entity_poly.entity_id
_entity_poly.type
_entity_poly.pdbx_seq_one_letter_code
_entity_poly.pdbx_strand_id
1 'polypeptide(L)'
;MKSDLDRLMHERGLDAIVVMGPAPENHALHYLTGGAKITEGIVVKRRGEPAVLVCGPMEREEAAKSGLQTATYNEFDLPRLIRETGSYFEARVRMLAAIFERRAITGTVSFYGLGDPGQSF
;
A
#
# COMPACT_ATOMS: atom_id res chain seq x y z
N MET A 1 12.44 -11.40 -10.83
CA MET A 1 11.96 -10.11 -11.40
C MET A 1 10.54 -9.85 -10.89
N LYS A 2 9.93 -8.66 -11.12
CA LYS A 2 8.56 -8.37 -10.64
C LYS A 2 7.52 -9.40 -11.12
N SER A 3 7.74 -9.98 -12.29
CA SER A 3 6.94 -11.07 -12.86
C SER A 3 6.95 -12.36 -12.04
N ASP A 4 7.95 -12.57 -11.19
CA ASP A 4 8.04 -13.76 -10.32
C ASP A 4 7.23 -13.62 -9.02
N LEU A 5 6.68 -12.44 -8.71
CA LEU A 5 6.05 -12.18 -7.41
C LEU A 5 4.94 -13.19 -7.10
N ASP A 6 4.07 -13.51 -8.07
CA ASP A 6 2.99 -14.45 -7.84
C ASP A 6 3.48 -15.86 -7.55
N ARG A 7 4.51 -16.33 -8.26
CA ARG A 7 5.16 -17.61 -7.99
C ARG A 7 5.79 -17.62 -6.60
N LEU A 8 6.55 -16.57 -6.25
CA LEU A 8 7.22 -16.46 -4.95
C LEU A 8 6.23 -16.34 -3.77
N MET A 9 5.09 -15.68 -3.98
CA MET A 9 3.98 -15.61 -3.03
C MET A 9 3.33 -16.98 -2.86
N HIS A 10 3.10 -17.71 -3.96
CA HIS A 10 2.58 -19.08 -3.91
C HIS A 10 3.50 -20.02 -3.13
N GLU A 11 4.79 -20.04 -3.45
CA GLU A 11 5.81 -20.86 -2.77
C GLU A 11 5.91 -20.60 -1.26
N ARG A 12 5.55 -19.39 -0.82
CA ARG A 12 5.58 -18.96 0.59
C ARG A 12 4.22 -19.03 1.28
N GLY A 13 3.17 -19.47 0.58
CA GLY A 13 1.81 -19.51 1.13
C GLY A 13 1.23 -18.12 1.41
N LEU A 14 1.65 -17.08 0.67
CA LEU A 14 1.16 -15.71 0.84
C LEU A 14 0.01 -15.42 -0.12
N ASP A 15 -1.11 -14.92 0.40
CA ASP A 15 -2.28 -14.51 -0.38
C ASP A 15 -2.19 -13.04 -0.80
N ALA A 16 -1.52 -12.21 -0.01
CA ALA A 16 -1.17 -10.84 -0.38
C ALA A 16 0.15 -10.39 0.23
N ILE A 17 0.75 -9.37 -0.39
CA ILE A 17 1.82 -8.58 0.20
C ILE A 17 1.41 -7.11 0.26
N VAL A 18 1.82 -6.44 1.33
CA VAL A 18 1.67 -5.00 1.53
C VAL A 18 3.05 -4.41 1.69
N VAL A 19 3.35 -3.37 0.93
CA VAL A 19 4.58 -2.58 1.10
C VAL A 19 4.17 -1.15 1.38
N MET A 20 4.50 -0.63 2.56
CA MET A 20 4.07 0.70 2.97
C MET A 20 5.23 1.54 3.47
N GLY A 21 5.02 2.86 3.56
CA GLY A 21 5.93 3.78 4.21
C GLY A 21 6.29 5.04 3.46
N PRO A 22 7.13 5.90 4.08
CA PRO A 22 7.88 6.93 3.39
C PRO A 22 8.70 6.32 2.25
N ALA A 23 8.77 6.99 1.10
CA ALA A 23 9.47 6.47 -0.06
C ALA A 23 10.99 6.57 -0.01
N PRO A 24 11.64 7.69 0.39
CA PRO A 24 13.06 7.96 0.11
C PRO A 24 14.06 6.86 0.48
N GLU A 25 13.82 6.12 1.57
CA GLU A 25 14.69 5.03 2.04
C GLU A 25 14.02 3.64 1.91
N ASN A 26 12.82 3.58 1.35
CA ASN A 26 12.04 2.36 1.25
C ASN A 26 12.33 1.64 -0.06
N HIS A 27 13.40 0.85 -0.05
CA HIS A 27 13.84 0.09 -1.22
C HIS A 27 12.78 -0.87 -1.75
N ALA A 28 11.95 -1.45 -0.89
CA ALA A 28 10.85 -2.32 -1.31
C ALA A 28 9.78 -1.55 -2.09
N LEU A 29 9.40 -0.36 -1.61
CA LEU A 29 8.45 0.51 -2.28
C LEU A 29 9.03 1.00 -3.61
N HIS A 30 10.27 1.50 -3.61
CA HIS A 30 10.97 1.93 -4.82
C HIS A 30 11.08 0.82 -5.87
N TYR A 31 11.39 -0.41 -5.45
CA TYR A 31 11.42 -1.56 -6.35
C TYR A 31 10.06 -1.73 -7.03
N LEU A 32 8.97 -1.79 -6.25
CA LEU A 32 7.63 -2.01 -6.80
C LEU A 32 7.14 -0.86 -7.68
N THR A 33 7.37 0.38 -7.25
CA THR A 33 6.92 1.58 -7.97
C THR A 33 7.85 2.00 -9.11
N GLY A 34 8.99 1.32 -9.30
CA GLY A 34 9.96 1.71 -10.33
C GLY A 34 10.57 3.10 -10.09
N GLY A 35 10.62 3.54 -8.82
CA GLY A 35 11.18 4.83 -8.46
C GLY A 35 10.27 6.04 -8.64
N ALA A 36 8.94 5.84 -8.71
CA ALA A 36 7.99 6.96 -8.73
C ALA A 36 8.23 7.93 -7.56
N LYS A 37 8.24 9.24 -7.85
CA LYS A 37 8.58 10.29 -6.86
C LYS A 37 7.38 10.63 -5.99
N ILE A 38 7.07 9.75 -5.06
CA ILE A 38 6.05 9.95 -4.04
C ILE A 38 6.71 10.15 -2.67
N THR A 39 6.02 10.82 -1.75
CA THR A 39 6.49 11.09 -0.39
C THR A 39 6.35 9.85 0.47
N GLU A 40 5.18 9.21 0.39
CA GLU A 40 4.86 7.93 1.00
C GLU A 40 3.82 7.18 0.15
N GLY A 41 3.65 5.88 0.40
CA GLY A 41 2.63 5.11 -0.28
C GLY A 41 2.38 3.76 0.36
N ILE A 42 1.32 3.10 -0.13
CA ILE A 42 0.97 1.72 0.21
C ILE A 42 0.79 0.97 -1.10
N VAL A 43 1.67 0.02 -1.40
CA VAL A 43 1.47 -0.94 -2.48
C VAL A 43 0.83 -2.19 -1.92
N VAL A 44 -0.29 -2.58 -2.51
CA VAL A 44 -0.99 -3.83 -2.18
C VAL A 44 -0.99 -4.73 -3.41
N LYS A 45 -0.46 -5.95 -3.25
CA LYS A 45 -0.42 -6.97 -4.30
C LYS A 45 -1.06 -8.25 -3.78
N ARG A 46 -2.26 -8.54 -4.28
CA ARG A 46 -2.92 -9.84 -4.09
C ARG A 46 -2.36 -10.85 -5.09
N ARG A 47 -2.23 -12.11 -4.67
CA ARG A 47 -1.73 -13.18 -5.54
C ARG A 47 -2.66 -13.34 -6.75
N GLY A 48 -2.09 -13.37 -7.95
CA GLY A 48 -2.81 -13.49 -9.22
C GLY A 48 -3.44 -12.20 -9.77
N GLU A 49 -3.35 -11.08 -9.04
CA GLU A 49 -3.95 -9.79 -9.47
C GLU A 49 -2.90 -8.67 -9.64
N PRO A 50 -3.15 -7.63 -10.45
CA PRO A 50 -2.24 -6.48 -10.53
C PRO A 50 -2.01 -5.81 -9.17
N ALA A 51 -0.78 -5.33 -8.92
CA ALA A 51 -0.49 -4.50 -7.74
C ALA A 51 -1.11 -3.11 -7.89
N VAL A 52 -1.47 -2.53 -6.75
CA VAL A 52 -2.05 -1.18 -6.66
C VAL A 52 -1.23 -0.33 -5.72
N LEU A 53 -0.89 0.87 -6.17
CA LEU A 53 -0.28 1.91 -5.37
C LEU A 53 -1.36 2.88 -4.85
N VAL A 54 -1.51 2.94 -3.54
CA VAL A 54 -2.31 3.97 -2.85
C VAL A 54 -1.37 5.07 -2.37
N CYS A 55 -1.65 6.31 -2.75
CA CYS A 55 -0.77 7.47 -2.46
C CYS A 55 -1.57 8.73 -2.09
N GLY A 56 -0.87 9.82 -1.79
CA GLY A 56 -1.49 11.13 -1.58
C GLY A 56 -2.18 11.63 -2.86
N PRO A 57 -3.34 12.32 -2.76
CA PRO A 57 -4.09 12.77 -3.94
C PRO A 57 -3.29 13.74 -4.83
N MET A 58 -2.37 14.52 -4.24
CA MET A 58 -1.50 15.43 -4.98
C MET A 58 -0.42 14.72 -5.80
N GLU A 59 -0.12 13.46 -5.46
CA GLU A 59 0.98 12.70 -6.05
C GLU A 59 0.49 11.66 -7.07
N ARG A 60 -0.83 11.60 -7.31
CA ARG A 60 -1.49 10.59 -8.16
C ARG A 60 -0.88 10.48 -9.56
N GLU A 61 -0.57 11.61 -10.19
CA GLU A 61 0.01 11.63 -11.55
C GLU A 61 1.44 11.09 -11.58
N GLU A 62 2.23 11.42 -10.55
CA GLU A 62 3.59 10.91 -10.41
C GLU A 62 3.57 9.41 -10.06
N ALA A 63 2.67 9.00 -9.18
CA ALA A 63 2.41 7.60 -8.85
C ALA A 63 2.02 6.78 -10.09
N ALA A 64 1.27 7.35 -11.04
CA ALA A 64 0.85 6.65 -12.26
C ALA A 64 2.03 6.28 -13.18
N LYS A 65 3.15 7.01 -13.08
CA LYS A 65 4.39 6.68 -13.82
C LYS A 65 5.04 5.36 -13.37
N SER A 66 4.61 4.81 -12.24
CA SER A 66 5.04 3.48 -11.78
C SER A 66 4.57 2.33 -12.67
N GLY A 67 3.55 2.55 -13.50
CA GLY A 67 2.87 1.51 -14.27
C GLY A 67 1.94 0.62 -13.43
N LEU A 68 1.78 0.91 -12.13
CA LEU A 68 0.80 0.25 -11.28
C LEU A 68 -0.56 0.93 -11.41
N GLN A 69 -1.62 0.19 -11.07
CA GLN A 69 -2.92 0.84 -10.84
C GLN A 69 -2.77 1.80 -9.66
N THR A 70 -3.30 3.02 -9.80
CA THR A 70 -3.21 4.03 -8.74
C THR A 70 -4.55 4.26 -8.08
N ALA A 71 -4.50 4.44 -6.76
CA ALA A 71 -5.60 4.95 -5.96
C ALA A 71 -5.05 6.01 -4.99
N THR A 72 -5.93 6.78 -4.40
CA THR A 72 -5.59 7.85 -3.47
C THR A 72 -6.16 7.59 -2.09
N TYR A 73 -5.54 8.15 -1.05
CA TYR A 73 -6.07 8.05 0.32
C TYR A 73 -7.51 8.59 0.46
N ASN A 74 -7.90 9.54 -0.39
CA ASN A 74 -9.25 10.10 -0.41
C ASN A 74 -10.29 9.07 -0.86
N GLU A 75 -9.95 8.15 -1.76
CA GLU A 75 -10.87 7.10 -2.19
C GLU A 75 -11.21 6.15 -1.04
N PHE A 76 -10.37 6.08 -0.01
CA PHE A 76 -10.56 5.29 1.21
C PHE A 76 -10.92 6.16 2.42
N ASP A 77 -11.52 7.33 2.19
CA ASP A 77 -12.09 8.21 3.21
C ASP A 77 -11.12 8.71 4.30
N LEU A 78 -9.80 8.72 4.06
CA LEU A 78 -8.83 9.13 5.09
C LEU A 78 -9.16 10.48 5.75
N PRO A 79 -9.53 11.56 5.02
CA PRO A 79 -9.89 12.84 5.64
C PRO A 79 -11.12 12.75 6.57
N ARG A 80 -12.09 11.90 6.24
CA ARG A 80 -13.27 11.66 7.08
C ARG A 80 -12.87 10.87 8.32
N LEU A 81 -12.11 9.80 8.14
CA LEU A 81 -11.62 8.94 9.23
C LEU A 81 -10.81 9.74 10.26
N ILE A 82 -9.93 10.64 9.82
CA ILE A 82 -9.15 11.51 10.73
C ILE A 82 -10.07 12.38 11.61
N ARG A 83 -11.13 12.96 11.02
CA ARG A 83 -12.09 13.77 11.77
C ARG A 83 -12.92 12.93 12.75
N GLU A 84 -13.25 11.70 12.39
CA GLU A 84 -14.06 10.80 13.22
C GLU A 84 -13.27 10.20 14.38
N THR A 85 -12.02 9.79 14.15
CA THR A 85 -11.19 9.16 15.19
C THR A 85 -10.46 10.19 16.04
N GLY A 86 -10.23 11.40 15.52
CA GLY A 86 -9.32 12.39 16.13
C GLY A 86 -7.86 11.94 16.15
N SER A 87 -7.54 10.81 15.51
CA SER A 87 -6.23 10.16 15.53
C SER A 87 -5.82 9.77 14.12
N TYR A 88 -4.73 10.36 13.64
CA TYR A 88 -4.18 10.02 12.33
C TYR A 88 -3.78 8.55 12.24
N PHE A 89 -3.21 8.01 13.32
CA PHE A 89 -2.84 6.60 13.42
C PHE A 89 -4.05 5.69 13.26
N GLU A 90 -5.10 5.90 14.06
CA GLU A 90 -6.31 5.07 13.98
C GLU A 90 -6.99 5.20 12.61
N ALA A 91 -7.03 6.41 12.06
CA ALA A 91 -7.56 6.64 10.72
C ALA A 91 -6.78 5.88 9.64
N ARG A 92 -5.45 5.81 9.73
CA ARG A 92 -4.60 5.02 8.83
C ARG A 92 -4.86 3.52 8.95
N VAL A 93 -5.04 3.01 10.16
CA VAL A 93 -5.38 1.59 10.39
C VAL A 93 -6.76 1.26 9.80
N ARG A 94 -7.77 2.10 10.03
CA ARG A 94 -9.11 1.93 9.43
C ARG A 94 -9.09 2.03 7.91
N MET A 95 -8.28 2.94 7.36
CA MET A 95 -8.06 3.03 5.91
C MET A 95 -7.43 1.75 5.34
N LEU A 96 -6.44 1.18 6.02
CA LEU A 96 -5.82 -0.08 5.62
C LEU A 96 -6.83 -1.24 5.64
N ALA A 97 -7.69 -1.31 6.66
CA ALA A 97 -8.79 -2.28 6.70
C ALA A 97 -9.75 -2.10 5.51
N ALA A 98 -10.14 -0.87 5.18
CA ALA A 98 -10.99 -0.59 4.02
C ALA A 98 -10.32 -0.98 2.68
N ILE A 99 -9.00 -0.82 2.57
CA ILE A 99 -8.24 -1.31 1.40
C ILE A 99 -8.38 -2.83 1.29
N PHE A 100 -8.25 -3.57 2.40
CA PHE A 100 -8.34 -5.03 2.40
C PHE A 100 -9.75 -5.51 2.02
N GLU A 101 -10.78 -4.88 2.60
CA GLU A 101 -12.18 -5.19 2.30
C GLU A 101 -12.50 -4.98 0.82
N ARG A 102 -12.18 -3.80 0.25
CA ARG A 102 -12.45 -3.48 -1.16
C ARG A 102 -11.69 -4.37 -2.14
N ARG A 103 -10.57 -4.94 -1.72
CA ARG A 103 -9.72 -5.84 -2.52
C ARG A 103 -10.00 -7.32 -2.24
N ALA A 104 -10.97 -7.63 -1.38
CA ALA A 104 -11.27 -8.99 -0.93
C ALA A 104 -10.01 -9.75 -0.45
N ILE A 105 -9.11 -9.05 0.26
CA ILE A 105 -7.89 -9.64 0.80
C ILE A 105 -8.22 -10.39 2.07
N THR A 106 -7.92 -11.67 2.07
CA THR A 106 -8.09 -12.61 3.18
C THR A 106 -6.91 -13.58 3.19
N GLY A 107 -6.70 -14.30 4.30
CA GLY A 107 -5.63 -15.28 4.42
C GLY A 107 -4.31 -14.68 4.91
N THR A 108 -3.19 -15.22 4.45
CA THR A 108 -1.85 -14.84 4.94
C THR A 108 -1.31 -13.63 4.18
N VAL A 109 -1.11 -12.54 4.91
CA VAL A 109 -0.60 -11.27 4.37
C VAL A 109 0.76 -10.95 4.98
N SER A 110 1.75 -10.68 4.14
CA SER A 110 3.06 -10.22 4.59
C SER A 110 3.21 -8.71 4.40
N PHE A 111 3.76 -8.05 5.43
CA PHE A 111 4.04 -6.61 5.41
C PHE A 111 5.54 -6.36 5.22
N TYR A 112 5.87 -5.38 4.40
CA TYR A 112 7.23 -4.93 4.10
C TYR A 112 7.28 -3.40 4.02
N GLY A 113 8.49 -2.87 3.89
CA GLY A 113 8.74 -1.44 3.71
C GLY A 113 9.16 -0.78 5.02
N LEU A 114 8.87 0.51 5.14
CA LEU A 114 9.24 1.35 6.27
C LEU A 114 7.96 1.89 6.91
N GLY A 115 7.95 2.11 8.22
CA GLY A 115 6.71 2.46 8.92
C GLY A 115 6.12 1.23 9.57
N ASP A 116 6.46 1.08 10.83
CA ASP A 116 5.83 0.11 11.71
C ASP A 116 4.34 0.46 11.84
N PRO A 117 3.41 -0.46 11.54
CA PRO A 117 1.99 -0.24 11.79
C PRO A 117 1.66 -0.04 13.29
N GLY A 118 2.64 -0.18 14.20
CA GLY A 118 2.56 0.15 15.63
C GLY A 118 3.37 1.38 16.09
N GLN A 119 4.09 2.09 15.20
CA GLN A 119 4.74 3.36 15.57
C GLN A 119 3.69 4.45 15.74
N SER A 120 3.37 4.75 17.00
CA SER A 120 2.60 5.94 17.38
C SER A 120 3.52 7.16 17.29
N PHE A 121 3.11 8.20 16.56
CA PHE A 121 3.69 9.54 16.64
C PHE A 121 3.02 10.34 17.76
#